data_AF-A0A1C3J189-F1
#
_entry.id   AF-A0A1C3J189-F1
#
_cell.length_a   1.000
_cell.length_b   1.000
_cell.length_c   1.000
_cell.angle_alpha   90.00
_cell.angle_beta   90.00
_cell.angle_gamma   90.00
#
_symmetry.space_group_name_H-M   'P 1'
#
loop_
_entity.id
_entity.type
_entity.pdbx_description
1 polymer ?
#
loop_
_entity_poly.entity_id
_entity_poly.type
_entity_poly.pdbx_seq_one_letter_code
_entity_poly.pdbx_strand_id
1 'polypeptide(L)'
;MNTLGKVASVATVIAAVFTVLTYYESHSLDNALKETEKESQREHLPRDDNLVSETVSPTKLTKEGADGSICQQSDYTRDDFQVKFEIAKMIPGSTSQNEALENLGKKAAQVCYFDLAYTIGKSIRGSTTKSDTLSYIAIKAANSGNLSLAAKIADSIPGSTTKSRTLKMISEI
;
A
#
# COMPACT_ATOMS: atom_id res chain seq x y z
N MET A 1 24.28 -24.21 25.84
CA MET A 1 24.38 -23.05 24.93
C MET A 1 23.03 -22.34 24.98
N ASN A 2 23.01 -21.16 25.58
CA ASN A 2 21.91 -20.72 26.43
C ASN A 2 20.86 -19.92 25.65
N THR A 3 19.62 -20.41 25.67
CA THR A 3 18.41 -19.75 25.14
C THR A 3 18.05 -18.46 25.87
N LEU A 4 18.67 -18.21 27.04
CA LEU A 4 18.44 -17.05 27.90
C LEU A 4 18.89 -15.71 27.28
N GLY A 5 19.87 -15.72 26.37
CA GLY A 5 20.41 -14.48 25.77
C GLY A 5 19.52 -13.85 24.69
N LYS A 6 18.69 -14.65 23.99
CA LYS A 6 17.87 -14.16 22.86
C LYS A 6 16.58 -13.48 23.33
N VAL A 7 15.98 -13.97 24.42
CA VAL A 7 14.74 -13.39 24.98
C VAL A 7 14.98 -12.01 25.62
N ALA A 8 16.16 -11.80 26.21
CA ALA A 8 16.53 -10.50 26.77
C ALA A 8 16.57 -9.40 25.70
N SER A 9 17.14 -9.69 24.52
CA SER A 9 17.27 -8.71 23.42
C SER A 9 15.92 -8.27 22.85
N VAL A 10 14.94 -9.17 22.74
CA VAL A 10 13.62 -8.83 22.17
C VAL A 10 12.81 -8.00 23.17
N ALA A 11 12.89 -8.32 24.47
CA ALA A 11 12.22 -7.56 25.52
C ALA A 11 12.71 -6.11 25.59
N THR A 12 14.02 -5.87 25.39
CA THR A 12 14.60 -4.51 25.41
C THR A 12 14.12 -3.67 24.22
N VAL A 13 14.02 -4.25 23.02
CA VAL A 13 13.52 -3.55 21.83
C VAL A 13 12.03 -3.20 21.99
N ILE A 14 11.22 -4.13 22.50
CA ILE A 14 9.79 -3.89 22.77
C ILE A 14 9.62 -2.77 23.82
N ALA A 15 10.40 -2.81 24.90
CA ALA A 15 10.35 -1.78 25.94
C ALA A 15 10.76 -0.40 25.42
N ALA A 16 11.78 -0.32 24.55
CA ALA A 16 12.21 0.94 23.95
C ALA A 16 11.14 1.55 23.03
N VAL A 17 10.50 0.74 22.18
CA VAL A 17 9.43 1.19 21.29
C VAL A 17 8.20 1.64 22.08
N PHE A 18 7.81 0.89 23.11
CA PHE A 18 6.70 1.25 23.99
C PHE A 18 6.98 2.56 24.75
N THR A 19 8.20 2.74 25.26
CA THR A 19 8.60 3.97 25.98
C THR A 19 8.53 5.19 25.07
N VAL A 20 8.98 5.07 23.82
CA VAL A 20 8.89 6.17 22.83
C VAL A 20 7.43 6.49 22.50
N LEU A 21 6.58 5.47 22.32
CA LEU A 21 5.15 5.66 22.05
C LEU A 21 4.43 6.36 23.20
N THR A 22 4.62 5.91 24.44
CA THR A 22 3.96 6.53 25.60
C THR A 22 4.51 7.94 25.90
N TYR A 23 5.81 8.17 25.65
CA TYR A 23 6.41 9.51 25.77
C TYR A 23 5.78 10.48 24.75
N TYR A 24 5.53 10.02 23.52
CA TYR A 24 4.93 10.85 22.47
C TYR A 24 3.43 11.11 22.71
N GLU A 25 2.70 10.14 23.25
CA GLU A 25 1.28 10.32 23.64
C GLU A 25 1.11 11.31 24.79
N SER A 26 2.00 11.31 25.79
CA SER A 26 1.93 12.27 26.91
C SER A 26 2.16 13.73 26.50
N HIS A 27 2.92 13.97 25.42
CA HIS A 27 3.27 15.33 25.00
C HIS A 27 2.37 15.90 23.89
N SER A 28 1.51 15.07 23.27
CA SER A 28 0.58 15.49 22.21
C SER A 28 -0.76 16.04 22.72
N LEU A 29 -1.08 15.86 24.00
CA LEU A 29 -2.33 16.38 24.60
C LEU A 29 -2.23 17.85 25.04
N ASP A 30 -1.01 18.38 25.26
CA ASP A 30 -0.82 19.78 25.66
C ASP A 30 -1.06 20.78 24.51
N ASN A 31 -0.96 20.33 23.26
CA ASN A 31 -1.08 21.21 22.09
C ASN A 31 -2.52 21.35 21.55
N ALA A 32 -3.49 20.58 22.07
CA ALA A 32 -4.87 20.58 21.57
C ALA A 32 -5.82 21.55 22.31
N LEU A 33 -5.36 22.24 23.36
CA LEU A 33 -6.19 23.13 24.19
C LEU A 33 -5.98 24.63 23.94
N LYS A 34 -5.31 25.04 22.85
CA LYS A 34 -5.04 26.46 22.56
C LYS A 34 -5.75 27.08 21.36
N GLU A 35 -6.57 26.36 20.61
CA GLU A 35 -7.29 26.97 19.47
C GLU A 35 -8.80 26.70 19.49
N THR A 36 -9.44 27.09 20.58
CA THR A 36 -10.89 27.37 20.61
C THR A 36 -11.10 28.82 21.03
N GLU A 37 -10.78 29.76 20.14
CA GLU A 37 -11.39 31.10 20.16
C GLU A 37 -11.12 31.83 18.84
N LYS A 38 -12.01 31.64 17.85
CA LYS A 38 -12.39 32.71 16.90
C LYS A 38 -13.64 32.31 16.11
N GLU A 39 -14.77 32.45 16.79
CA GLU A 39 -16.05 32.68 16.16
C GLU A 39 -16.21 34.20 15.99
N SER A 40 -16.20 34.71 14.75
CA SER A 40 -17.00 35.89 14.40
C SER A 40 -16.97 36.20 12.90
N GLN A 41 -18.16 36.20 12.32
CA GLN A 41 -18.59 37.01 11.17
C GLN A 41 -18.07 36.63 9.77
N ARG A 42 -18.93 35.95 8.99
CA ARG A 42 -19.83 36.62 8.03
C ARG A 42 -20.78 35.61 7.37
N GLU A 43 -22.08 35.84 7.59
CA GLU A 43 -23.12 35.47 6.63
C GLU A 43 -22.96 36.27 5.34
N HIS A 44 -23.00 35.60 4.19
CA HIS A 44 -23.80 36.04 3.04
C HIS A 44 -23.82 34.95 1.96
N LEU A 45 -25.02 34.43 1.67
CA LEU A 45 -25.33 33.70 0.43
C LEU A 45 -25.23 34.67 -0.77
N PRO A 46 -24.92 34.15 -1.97
CA PRO A 46 -26.03 33.82 -2.86
C PRO A 46 -25.90 32.47 -3.58
N ARG A 47 -27.07 31.86 -3.82
CA ARG A 47 -27.32 30.96 -4.95
C ARG A 47 -27.15 31.76 -6.24
N ASP A 48 -26.45 31.20 -7.21
CA ASP A 48 -26.76 31.45 -8.62
C ASP A 48 -26.66 30.15 -9.40
N ASP A 49 -27.72 29.91 -10.17
CA ASP A 49 -27.92 28.78 -11.06
C ASP A 49 -27.16 29.00 -12.39
N ASN A 50 -26.89 27.89 -13.10
CA ASN A 50 -26.62 27.79 -14.54
C ASN A 50 -25.21 28.09 -15.09
N LEU A 51 -24.51 27.05 -15.58
CA LEU A 51 -24.28 26.71 -17.02
C LEU A 51 -23.24 25.56 -17.10
N VAL A 52 -23.64 24.35 -17.48
CA VAL A 52 -23.37 23.71 -18.79
C VAL A 52 -21.92 23.26 -19.03
N SER A 53 -21.81 21.92 -19.17
CA SER A 53 -20.87 21.13 -19.95
C SER A 53 -19.36 21.33 -19.78
N GLU A 54 -18.70 20.28 -19.27
CA GLU A 54 -17.68 19.61 -20.07
C GLU A 54 -17.47 18.16 -19.58
N THR A 55 -17.61 17.26 -20.54
CA THR A 55 -17.21 15.86 -20.49
C THR A 55 -15.68 15.75 -20.60
N VAL A 56 -15.14 14.56 -20.24
CA VAL A 56 -13.76 14.09 -20.54
C VAL A 56 -12.72 14.63 -19.53
N SER A 57 -11.86 13.87 -18.84
CA SER A 57 -11.28 12.53 -19.02
C SER A 57 -10.67 12.05 -17.69
N PRO A 58 -10.45 10.73 -17.53
CA PRO A 58 -9.67 10.18 -16.41
C PRO A 58 -8.23 10.69 -16.44
N THR A 59 -7.69 10.90 -15.24
CA THR A 59 -6.32 11.32 -14.97
C THR A 59 -5.33 10.57 -15.85
N LYS A 60 -4.73 11.35 -16.74
CA LYS A 60 -3.60 11.07 -17.62
C LYS A 60 -2.55 10.24 -16.87
N LEU A 61 -2.55 8.92 -17.09
CA LEU A 61 -1.35 8.10 -16.98
C LEU A 61 -0.36 8.69 -17.98
N THR A 62 0.55 9.51 -17.48
CA THR A 62 1.73 9.95 -18.20
C THR A 62 2.46 8.70 -18.68
N LYS A 63 2.35 8.44 -19.99
CA LYS A 63 3.29 7.60 -20.71
C LYS A 63 4.63 8.34 -20.70
N GLU A 64 5.48 8.01 -19.75
CA GLU A 64 6.91 8.30 -19.82
C GLU A 64 7.67 6.98 -19.86
N GLY A 65 8.60 6.88 -20.82
CA GLY A 65 9.60 5.83 -20.86
C GLY A 65 9.35 4.73 -21.89
N ALA A 66 9.68 5.00 -23.15
CA ALA A 66 10.10 3.98 -24.11
C ALA A 66 11.53 3.49 -23.77
N ASP A 67 11.68 2.90 -22.58
CA ASP A 67 12.79 2.05 -22.20
C ASP A 67 12.17 0.65 -21.99
N GLY A 68 12.66 -0.34 -22.74
CA GLY A 68 12.20 -1.73 -22.68
C GLY A 68 12.42 -2.44 -21.34
N SER A 69 12.74 -1.72 -20.26
CA SER A 69 12.86 -2.26 -18.91
C SER A 69 11.49 -2.51 -18.30
N ILE A 70 11.06 -3.78 -18.39
CA ILE A 70 9.81 -4.25 -17.78
C ILE A 70 9.83 -4.11 -16.23
N CYS A 71 11.02 -4.08 -15.64
CA CYS A 71 11.26 -3.84 -14.22
C CYS A 71 11.85 -2.44 -14.02
N GLN A 72 11.29 -1.67 -13.09
CA GLN A 72 11.84 -0.39 -12.66
C GLN A 72 13.10 -0.61 -11.83
N GLN A 73 14.07 0.30 -11.98
CA GLN A 73 15.19 0.38 -11.04
C GLN A 73 14.74 0.98 -9.71
N SER A 74 15.34 0.54 -8.61
CA SER A 74 15.17 1.16 -7.29
C SER A 74 16.46 1.11 -6.49
N ASP A 75 16.68 2.14 -5.69
CA ASP A 75 17.77 2.17 -4.70
C ASP A 75 17.54 1.20 -3.53
N TYR A 76 16.31 0.69 -3.38
CA TYR A 76 15.96 -0.28 -2.35
C TYR A 76 16.28 -1.72 -2.79
N THR A 77 16.94 -2.44 -1.89
CA THR A 77 17.18 -3.88 -2.01
C THR A 77 15.93 -4.68 -1.63
N ARG A 78 15.92 -5.98 -1.97
CA ARG A 78 14.86 -6.90 -1.53
C ARG A 78 14.73 -6.94 0.01
N ASP A 79 15.84 -6.84 0.73
CA ASP A 79 15.86 -6.85 2.19
C ASP A 79 15.22 -5.58 2.77
N ASP A 80 15.42 -4.42 2.13
CA ASP A 80 14.74 -3.18 2.51
C ASP A 80 13.21 -3.31 2.40
N PHE A 81 12.72 -3.96 1.34
CA PHE A 81 11.28 -4.24 1.20
C PHE A 81 10.79 -5.21 2.30
N GLN A 82 11.59 -6.20 2.69
CA GLN A 82 11.23 -7.12 3.76
C GLN A 82 11.13 -6.40 5.10
N VAL A 83 12.07 -5.52 5.43
CA VAL A 83 12.02 -4.69 6.64
C VAL A 83 10.78 -3.78 6.61
N LYS A 84 10.52 -3.11 5.49
CA LYS A 84 9.32 -2.28 5.31
C LYS A 84 8.03 -3.08 5.45
N PHE A 85 8.00 -4.34 5.02
CA PHE A 85 6.84 -5.21 5.15
C PHE A 85 6.55 -5.54 6.62
N GLU A 86 7.57 -5.85 7.41
CA GLU A 86 7.39 -6.08 8.85
C GLU A 86 6.92 -4.81 9.58
N ILE A 87 7.45 -3.64 9.21
CA ILE A 87 6.99 -2.35 9.75
C ILE A 87 5.52 -2.09 9.36
N ALA A 88 5.14 -2.29 8.09
CA ALA A 88 3.77 -2.06 7.63
C ALA A 88 2.76 -2.93 8.39
N LYS A 89 3.12 -4.17 8.74
CA LYS A 89 2.29 -5.07 9.55
C LYS A 89 2.06 -4.59 11.00
N MET A 90 2.87 -3.65 11.50
CA MET A 90 2.73 -3.08 12.84
C MET A 90 1.82 -1.84 12.86
N ILE A 91 1.42 -1.30 11.71
CA ILE A 91 0.54 -0.13 11.64
C ILE A 91 -0.81 -0.45 12.30
N PRO A 92 -1.27 0.36 13.27
CA PRO A 92 -2.58 0.21 13.88
C PRO A 92 -3.69 0.62 12.91
N GLY A 93 -4.83 -0.07 12.99
CA GLY A 93 -5.98 0.17 12.12
C GLY A 93 -5.88 -0.56 10.78
N SER A 94 -6.96 -1.25 10.39
CA SER A 94 -6.97 -2.10 9.19
C SER A 94 -6.83 -1.30 7.89
N THR A 95 -7.41 -0.10 7.82
CA THR A 95 -7.38 0.72 6.60
C THR A 95 -5.97 1.20 6.29
N SER A 96 -5.33 1.89 7.23
CA SER A 96 -3.96 2.42 7.06
C SER A 96 -2.94 1.31 6.85
N GLN A 97 -3.08 0.18 7.57
CA GLN A 97 -2.23 -0.98 7.35
C GLN A 97 -2.39 -1.54 5.93
N ASN A 98 -3.62 -1.72 5.45
CA ASN A 98 -3.87 -2.25 4.12
C ASN A 98 -3.34 -1.33 3.00
N GLU A 99 -3.49 -0.02 3.16
CA GLU A 99 -2.96 0.98 2.22
C GLU A 99 -1.43 0.92 2.15
N ALA A 100 -0.76 0.83 3.30
CA ALA A 100 0.69 0.67 3.34
C ALA A 100 1.17 -0.63 2.67
N LEU A 101 0.47 -1.74 2.95
CA LEU A 101 0.76 -3.04 2.33
C LEU A 101 0.48 -3.04 0.82
N GLU A 102 -0.61 -2.43 0.37
CA GLU A 102 -0.93 -2.28 -1.05
C GLU A 102 0.19 -1.51 -1.78
N ASN A 103 0.56 -0.34 -1.27
CA ASN A 103 1.59 0.49 -1.86
C ASN A 103 2.94 -0.23 -1.91
N LEU A 104 3.32 -0.91 -0.82
CA LEU A 104 4.55 -1.68 -0.76
C LEU A 104 4.54 -2.87 -1.74
N GLY A 105 3.43 -3.61 -1.82
CA GLY A 105 3.28 -4.74 -2.72
C GLY A 105 3.35 -4.33 -4.19
N LYS A 106 2.68 -3.23 -4.57
CA LYS A 106 2.78 -2.66 -5.92
C LYS A 106 4.21 -2.21 -6.25
N LYS A 107 4.89 -1.53 -5.31
CA LYS A 107 6.26 -1.07 -5.53
C LYS A 107 7.26 -2.23 -5.65
N ALA A 108 7.09 -3.28 -4.84
CA ALA A 108 7.89 -4.51 -4.96
C ALA A 108 7.68 -5.19 -6.33
N ALA A 109 6.44 -5.21 -6.85
CA ALA A 109 6.16 -5.75 -8.18
C ALA A 109 6.72 -4.90 -9.33
N GLN A 110 6.76 -3.56 -9.17
CA GLN A 110 7.37 -2.67 -10.16
C GLN A 110 8.85 -2.96 -10.37
N VAL A 111 9.56 -3.37 -9.32
CA VAL A 111 10.99 -3.75 -9.37
C VAL A 111 11.19 -5.27 -9.51
N CYS A 112 10.12 -5.99 -9.89
CA CYS A 112 10.11 -7.43 -10.15
C CYS A 112 10.46 -8.36 -8.97
N TYR A 113 10.32 -7.90 -7.73
CA TYR A 113 10.38 -8.75 -6.54
C TYR A 113 9.06 -9.47 -6.32
N PHE A 114 8.61 -10.25 -7.32
CA PHE A 114 7.24 -10.78 -7.38
C PHE A 114 6.87 -11.72 -6.23
N ASP A 115 7.77 -12.57 -5.75
CA ASP A 115 7.46 -13.45 -4.61
C ASP A 115 7.20 -12.65 -3.33
N LEU A 116 7.96 -11.58 -3.12
CA LEU A 116 7.78 -10.69 -1.97
C LEU A 116 6.52 -9.86 -2.14
N ALA A 117 6.30 -9.27 -3.32
CA ALA A 117 5.08 -8.56 -3.66
C ALA A 117 3.83 -9.43 -3.43
N TYR A 118 3.88 -10.69 -3.86
CA TYR A 118 2.81 -11.65 -3.65
C TYR A 118 2.58 -11.95 -2.16
N THR A 119 3.64 -12.16 -1.39
CA THR A 119 3.57 -12.36 0.07
C THR A 119 2.92 -11.16 0.77
N ILE A 120 3.31 -9.94 0.38
CA ILE A 120 2.73 -8.69 0.89
C ILE A 120 1.24 -8.61 0.53
N GLY A 121 0.89 -8.77 -0.76
CA GLY A 121 -0.48 -8.70 -1.25
C GLY A 121 -1.41 -9.73 -0.58
N LYS A 122 -0.90 -10.94 -0.30
CA LYS A 122 -1.65 -11.95 0.44
C LYS A 122 -1.97 -11.54 1.88
N SER A 123 -1.14 -10.71 2.49
CA SER A 123 -1.25 -10.28 3.89
C SER A 123 -2.24 -9.15 4.11
N ILE A 124 -2.69 -8.49 3.03
CA ILE A 124 -3.76 -7.49 3.06
C ILE A 124 -5.07 -8.13 3.54
N ARG A 125 -5.77 -7.43 4.44
CA ARG A 125 -7.07 -7.83 4.97
C ARG A 125 -8.20 -7.20 4.15
N GLY A 126 -9.37 -7.83 4.11
CA GLY A 126 -10.48 -7.35 3.28
C GLY A 126 -10.32 -7.72 1.79
N SER A 127 -11.43 -7.95 1.10
CA SER A 127 -11.43 -8.53 -0.24
C SER A 127 -10.99 -7.55 -1.32
N THR A 128 -11.51 -6.31 -1.32
CA THR A 128 -11.31 -5.37 -2.45
C THR A 128 -9.83 -4.96 -2.62
N THR A 129 -9.22 -4.35 -1.60
CA THR A 129 -7.81 -3.91 -1.65
C THR A 129 -6.85 -5.06 -1.96
N LYS A 130 -7.12 -6.25 -1.37
CA LYS A 130 -6.35 -7.46 -1.64
C LYS A 130 -6.47 -7.89 -3.10
N SER A 131 -7.68 -7.96 -3.64
CA SER A 131 -7.93 -8.36 -5.03
C SER A 131 -7.26 -7.41 -6.02
N ASP A 132 -7.35 -6.11 -5.79
CA ASP A 132 -6.77 -5.11 -6.68
C ASP A 132 -5.23 -5.14 -6.63
N THR A 133 -4.66 -5.32 -5.44
CA THR A 133 -3.20 -5.48 -5.26
C THR A 133 -2.69 -6.74 -5.97
N LEU A 134 -3.33 -7.90 -5.73
CA LEU A 134 -2.93 -9.16 -6.36
C LEU A 134 -3.11 -9.13 -7.87
N SER A 135 -4.16 -8.48 -8.38
CA SER A 135 -4.36 -8.23 -9.81
C SER A 135 -3.20 -7.43 -10.41
N TYR A 136 -2.82 -6.33 -9.77
CA TYR A 136 -1.69 -5.52 -10.23
C TYR A 136 -0.40 -6.33 -10.31
N ILE A 137 -0.08 -7.09 -9.25
CA ILE A 137 1.13 -7.91 -9.19
C ILE A 137 1.12 -8.98 -10.28
N ALA A 138 -0.01 -9.66 -10.51
CA ALA A 138 -0.14 -10.68 -11.54
C ALA A 138 0.09 -10.10 -12.94
N ILE A 139 -0.52 -8.95 -13.25
CA ILE A 139 -0.34 -8.26 -14.54
C ILE A 139 1.12 -7.83 -14.71
N LYS A 140 1.78 -7.32 -13.66
CA LYS A 140 3.19 -6.96 -13.73
C LYS A 140 4.10 -8.17 -13.96
N ALA A 141 3.83 -9.29 -13.30
CA ALA A 141 4.55 -10.55 -13.54
C ALA A 141 4.34 -11.08 -14.96
N ALA A 142 3.13 -10.96 -15.52
CA ALA A 142 2.85 -11.37 -16.89
C ALA A 142 3.60 -10.51 -17.91
N ASN A 143 3.56 -9.19 -17.75
CA ASN A 143 4.30 -8.27 -18.62
C ASN A 143 5.81 -8.54 -18.58
N SER A 144 6.36 -9.04 -17.46
CA SER A 144 7.77 -9.45 -17.34
C SER A 144 8.07 -10.82 -17.93
N GLY A 145 7.13 -11.44 -18.65
CA GLY A 145 7.26 -12.77 -19.23
C GLY A 145 7.04 -13.93 -18.24
N ASN A 146 6.75 -13.67 -16.96
CA ASN A 146 6.54 -14.72 -15.96
C ASN A 146 5.07 -15.14 -15.89
N LEU A 147 4.55 -15.71 -16.99
CA LEU A 147 3.15 -16.10 -17.12
C LEU A 147 2.71 -17.17 -16.11
N SER A 148 3.60 -18.10 -15.76
CA SER A 148 3.30 -19.15 -14.76
C SER A 148 3.05 -18.54 -13.37
N LEU A 149 3.91 -17.61 -12.94
CA LEU A 149 3.71 -16.90 -11.68
C LEU A 149 2.48 -16.00 -11.75
N ALA A 150 2.27 -15.28 -12.86
CA ALA A 150 1.11 -14.43 -13.04
C ALA A 150 -0.20 -15.21 -12.90
N ALA A 151 -0.32 -16.37 -13.53
CA ALA A 151 -1.49 -17.24 -13.43
C ALA A 151 -1.72 -17.71 -11.98
N LYS A 152 -0.66 -18.11 -11.27
CA LYS A 152 -0.74 -18.51 -9.85
C LYS A 152 -1.23 -17.36 -8.96
N ILE A 153 -0.71 -16.15 -9.17
CA ILE A 153 -1.12 -14.98 -8.39
C ILE A 153 -2.58 -14.63 -8.71
N ALA A 154 -2.96 -14.60 -9.99
CA ALA A 154 -4.32 -14.34 -10.43
C ALA A 154 -5.33 -15.35 -9.88
N ASP A 155 -4.95 -16.63 -9.79
CA ASP A 155 -5.79 -17.68 -9.22
C ASP A 155 -6.14 -17.43 -7.74
N SER A 156 -5.22 -16.79 -7.01
CA SER A 156 -5.39 -16.46 -5.59
C SER A 156 -6.15 -15.16 -5.30
N ILE A 157 -6.61 -14.44 -6.34
CA ILE A 157 -7.42 -13.23 -6.19
C ILE A 157 -8.80 -13.61 -5.61
N PRO A 158 -9.24 -13.01 -4.48
CA PRO A 158 -10.58 -13.22 -3.98
C PRO A 158 -11.64 -12.56 -4.89
N GLY A 159 -12.79 -13.23 -5.05
CA GLY A 159 -13.90 -12.75 -5.86
C GLY A 159 -13.73 -13.03 -7.36
N SER A 160 -14.84 -13.35 -8.02
CA SER A 160 -14.83 -13.79 -9.42
C SER A 160 -14.57 -12.66 -10.42
N THR A 161 -15.10 -11.46 -10.18
CA THR A 161 -15.01 -10.35 -11.16
C THR A 161 -13.57 -9.89 -11.39
N THR A 162 -12.83 -9.56 -10.32
CA THR A 162 -11.43 -9.12 -10.46
C THR A 162 -10.56 -10.25 -11.00
N LYS A 163 -10.72 -11.48 -10.48
CA LYS A 163 -10.01 -12.66 -10.97
C LYS A 163 -10.20 -12.90 -12.48
N SER A 164 -11.44 -12.94 -12.96
CA SER A 164 -11.74 -13.15 -14.38
C SER A 164 -11.16 -12.03 -15.25
N ARG A 165 -11.24 -10.77 -14.80
CA ARG A 165 -10.65 -9.64 -15.51
C ARG A 165 -9.13 -9.77 -15.59
N THR A 166 -8.47 -10.12 -14.49
CA THR A 166 -7.00 -10.32 -14.44
C THR A 166 -6.56 -11.44 -15.36
N LEU A 167 -7.22 -12.61 -15.30
CA LEU A 167 -6.89 -13.75 -16.15
C LEU A 167 -7.09 -13.43 -17.65
N LYS A 168 -8.16 -12.70 -18.00
CA LYS A 168 -8.36 -12.21 -19.37
C LYS A 168 -7.19 -11.34 -19.83
N MET A 169 -6.80 -10.34 -19.04
CA MET A 169 -5.67 -9.47 -19.38
C MET A 169 -4.36 -10.25 -19.53
N ILE A 170 -4.10 -11.24 -18.66
CA ILE A 170 -2.91 -12.09 -18.77
C ILE A 170 -2.92 -12.93 -20.05
N SER A 171 -4.08 -13.43 -20.49
CA SER A 171 -4.17 -14.20 -21.74
C SER A 171 -3.98 -13.38 -23.01
N GLU A 172 -4.03 -12.06 -22.91
CA GLU A 172 -3.86 -11.10 -24.01
C GLU A 172 -2.43 -10.53 -24.10
N ILE A 173 -1.53 -10.90 -23.16
CA ILE A 173 -0.09 -10.55 -23.15
C ILE A 173 0.69 -11.59 -23.93
#